data_AF-A0A4R9JN26-F1
#
_entry.id   AF-A0A4R9JN26-F1
#
_cell.length_a   1.000
_cell.length_b   1.000
_cell.length_c   1.000
_cell.angle_alpha   90.00
_cell.angle_beta   90.00
_cell.angle_gamma   90.00
#
_symmetry.space_group_name_H-M   'P 1'
#
loop_
_entity.id
_entity.type
_entity.pdbx_description
1 polymer ?
#
loop_
_entity_poly.entity_id
_entity_poly.type
_entity_poly.pdbx_seq_one_letter_code
_entity_poly.pdbx_strand_id
1 'polypeptide(L)'
;MFRIPVVLIFGELSEISDKFAILTSFIFREVYYLKLIGAKTNDRVVVLQRKNIKPLPIADLPSISSFADADSDPKEYTWQWVHKHLKGVNFDSLRSLFPNVRDLNQKIRLYLLDNFSLKQSLIASKLTFWSENNNNKKIIYLSFRMDDIAVPLVPKNCVRIILPISFFGVLVRGVFNVINRFKQIFSLKAKKLESLPRVTADLSPKFDWAGFKLGYVTHAGLSYGSLFEKKLYHSEKDPIFKIENVVHYDYSGIPSPGPHIPWWQFRSAKSLKVTRILLVFIQLTLSNWRLLLSPSRLVCFLLIVILKLKFDAYLLDLKSFPNLKLALIDYEILCPKALLFAFESKGVKTLAVQERFVYANYKSIAVILDYYLVASAEVVNLLKKSKNYLVNHIIPVGQYRTDALYSNYKNELKLQERMRKNGYKFSILFLGYHTHDSWEDEQVDPLLNWKAHLAFLEDILRLSKELNDSILILRYKNLDWLKLHFFSEVVSKINSIKNIEISSEYSIPFFSYSLAKNVDLVIAKHTSLGDEVLSFGKPVLFYDFTHNSKTIIADTYGYHGSEILCKNYEELLTRSKRILKKERTILSEIKTISNQLYGNYADGNVKSRVHSVIKDILSTESFT
;
A
#
# COMPACT_ATOMS: atom_id res chain seq x y z
N MET A 1 -0.21 -12.94 -44.13
CA MET A 1 0.94 -12.26 -43.49
C MET A 1 1.35 -13.07 -42.27
N PHE A 2 2.52 -13.73 -42.30
CA PHE A 2 3.02 -14.58 -41.22
C PHE A 2 3.39 -13.70 -40.01
N ARG A 3 2.53 -13.66 -38.99
CA ARG A 3 2.85 -12.97 -37.73
C ARG A 3 3.74 -13.83 -36.86
N ILE A 4 4.68 -13.20 -36.16
CA ILE A 4 5.62 -13.91 -35.28
C ILE A 4 4.83 -14.53 -34.11
N PRO A 5 5.00 -15.83 -33.81
CA PRO A 5 4.33 -16.52 -32.69
C PRO A 5 5.03 -16.21 -31.35
N VAL A 6 5.22 -14.92 -31.07
CA VAL A 6 5.83 -14.39 -29.86
C VAL A 6 4.84 -13.44 -29.22
N VAL A 7 4.70 -13.52 -27.90
CA VAL A 7 3.84 -12.62 -27.13
C VAL A 7 4.63 -11.35 -26.82
N LEU A 8 4.14 -10.19 -27.25
CA LEU A 8 4.71 -8.90 -26.90
C LEU A 8 3.91 -8.29 -25.76
N ILE A 9 4.55 -7.99 -24.64
CA ILE A 9 3.92 -7.36 -23.47
C ILE A 9 4.58 -6.02 -23.20
N PHE A 10 3.82 -4.94 -23.32
CA PHE A 10 4.24 -3.60 -22.94
C PHE A 10 4.10 -3.39 -21.43
N GLY A 11 5.14 -2.89 -20.77
CA GLY A 11 5.08 -2.53 -19.35
C GLY A 11 4.09 -1.40 -19.08
N GLU A 12 4.06 -0.41 -19.97
CA GLU A 12 3.07 0.65 -19.95
C GLU A 12 2.87 1.24 -21.35
N LEU A 13 1.68 1.76 -21.63
CA LEU A 13 1.38 2.51 -22.84
C LEU A 13 0.86 3.91 -22.50
N SER A 14 1.58 4.92 -22.98
CA SER A 14 1.13 6.31 -23.17
C SER A 14 0.61 6.54 -24.59
N GLU A 15 -0.09 7.65 -24.82
CA GLU A 15 -0.58 8.07 -26.15
C GLU A 15 0.52 8.09 -27.23
N ILE A 16 1.77 8.39 -26.85
CA ILE A 16 2.92 8.38 -27.76
C ILE A 16 3.29 6.94 -28.13
N SER A 17 3.39 6.07 -27.13
CA SER A 17 3.77 4.66 -27.34
C SER A 17 2.65 3.82 -27.96
N ASP A 18 1.40 4.28 -27.95
CA ASP A 18 0.30 3.59 -28.63
C ASP A 18 0.60 3.40 -30.12
N LYS A 19 1.17 4.42 -30.78
CA LYS A 19 1.56 4.35 -32.19
C LYS A 19 2.57 3.22 -32.43
N PHE A 20 3.52 3.07 -31.52
CA PHE A 20 4.50 2.00 -31.58
C PHE A 20 3.85 0.63 -31.36
N ALA A 21 2.95 0.52 -30.37
CA ALA A 21 2.20 -0.71 -30.13
C ALA A 21 1.36 -1.12 -31.36
N ILE A 22 0.68 -0.16 -32.01
CA ILE A 22 -0.08 -0.36 -33.25
C ILE A 22 0.82 -0.85 -34.38
N LEU A 23 2.01 -0.26 -34.55
CA LEU A 23 2.96 -0.73 -35.55
C LEU A 23 3.39 -2.18 -35.27
N THR A 24 3.70 -2.49 -34.01
CA THR A 24 4.11 -3.85 -33.63
C THR A 24 2.98 -4.87 -33.74
N SER A 25 1.70 -4.48 -33.65
CA SER A 25 0.57 -5.42 -33.77
C SER A 25 0.34 -5.95 -35.19
N PHE A 26 0.98 -5.34 -36.20
CA PHE A 26 1.07 -5.92 -37.55
C PHE A 26 2.10 -7.06 -37.63
N ILE A 27 3.11 -7.05 -36.76
CA ILE A 27 4.23 -8.00 -36.75
C ILE A 27 3.94 -9.16 -35.79
N PHE A 28 3.50 -8.85 -34.57
CA PHE A 28 3.26 -9.82 -33.51
C PHE A 28 1.81 -10.28 -33.49
N ARG A 29 1.59 -11.58 -33.25
CA ARG A 29 0.23 -12.14 -33.17
C ARG A 29 -0.51 -11.68 -31.93
N GLU A 30 0.18 -11.64 -30.80
CA GLU A 30 -0.36 -11.32 -29.47
C GLU A 30 0.37 -10.10 -28.92
N VAL A 31 -0.36 -9.00 -28.73
CA VAL A 31 0.18 -7.75 -28.17
C VAL A 31 -0.64 -7.34 -26.96
N TYR A 32 0.03 -7.29 -25.81
CA TYR A 32 -0.57 -6.97 -24.52
C TYR A 32 0.09 -5.76 -23.87
N TYR A 33 -0.57 -5.19 -22.85
CA TYR A 33 0.01 -4.21 -21.95
C TYR A 33 -0.36 -4.47 -20.48
N LEU A 34 0.49 -4.02 -19.56
CA LEU A 34 0.23 -4.10 -18.11
C LEU A 34 -0.46 -2.86 -17.54
N LYS A 35 -0.31 -1.69 -18.18
CA LYS A 35 -0.84 -0.42 -17.70
C LYS A 35 -1.01 0.62 -18.82
N LEU A 36 -2.09 1.40 -18.76
CA LEU A 36 -2.22 2.64 -19.54
C LEU A 36 -1.85 3.86 -18.69
N ILE A 37 -1.15 4.83 -19.29
CA ILE A 37 -0.75 6.12 -18.69
C ILE A 37 -1.32 7.26 -19.52
N GLY A 38 -1.73 8.34 -18.85
CA GLY A 38 -2.37 9.50 -19.47
C GLY A 38 -3.89 9.43 -19.35
N ALA A 39 -4.59 10.16 -20.20
CA ALA A 39 -6.05 10.09 -20.25
C ALA A 39 -6.48 8.67 -20.66
N LYS A 40 -7.25 8.01 -19.79
CA LYS A 40 -7.91 6.73 -20.10
C LYS A 40 -9.30 7.04 -20.65
N THR A 41 -9.37 7.63 -21.84
CA THR A 41 -10.67 7.80 -22.51
C THR A 41 -11.14 6.44 -23.02
N ASN A 42 -12.44 6.17 -22.93
CA ASN A 42 -13.04 4.97 -23.51
C ASN A 42 -12.65 4.80 -24.98
N ASP A 43 -12.57 5.92 -25.71
CA ASP A 43 -12.13 5.94 -27.11
C ASP A 43 -10.74 5.35 -27.31
N ARG A 44 -9.78 5.68 -26.44
CA ARG A 44 -8.41 5.17 -26.54
C ARG A 44 -8.35 3.66 -26.33
N VAL A 45 -9.06 3.14 -25.33
CA VAL A 45 -9.13 1.70 -25.06
C VAL A 45 -9.76 0.97 -26.25
N VAL A 46 -10.86 1.49 -26.79
CA VAL A 46 -11.54 0.92 -27.97
C VAL A 46 -10.63 0.91 -29.20
N VAL A 47 -9.86 1.98 -29.43
CA VAL A 47 -8.90 2.03 -30.55
C VAL A 47 -7.82 0.95 -30.42
N LEU A 48 -7.24 0.78 -29.24
CA LEU A 48 -6.24 -0.27 -28.99
C LEU A 48 -6.83 -1.67 -29.19
N GLN A 49 -8.02 -1.93 -28.64
CA GLN A 49 -8.73 -3.19 -28.82
C GLN A 49 -9.01 -3.52 -30.28
N ARG A 50 -9.46 -2.55 -31.08
CA ARG A 50 -9.69 -2.70 -32.54
C ARG A 50 -8.41 -3.06 -33.29
N LYS A 51 -7.24 -2.71 -32.75
CA LYS A 51 -5.92 -3.07 -33.29
C LYS A 51 -5.34 -4.35 -32.66
N ASN A 52 -6.17 -5.12 -31.96
CA ASN A 52 -5.80 -6.33 -31.22
C ASN A 52 -4.68 -6.11 -30.19
N ILE A 53 -4.68 -4.94 -29.56
CA ILE A 53 -3.81 -4.60 -28.44
C ILE A 53 -4.69 -4.59 -27.19
N LYS A 54 -4.41 -5.49 -26.25
CA LYS A 54 -5.30 -5.77 -25.12
C LYS A 54 -4.54 -5.65 -23.79
N PRO A 55 -5.23 -5.39 -22.67
CA PRO A 55 -4.63 -5.63 -21.36
C PRO A 55 -4.19 -7.09 -21.27
N LEU A 56 -3.12 -7.38 -20.52
CA LEU A 56 -2.70 -8.75 -20.26
C LEU A 56 -3.79 -9.44 -19.40
N PRO A 57 -4.46 -10.51 -19.88
CA PRO A 57 -5.66 -11.04 -19.23
C PRO A 57 -5.30 -11.99 -18.07
N ILE A 58 -4.70 -11.42 -17.02
CA ILE A 58 -4.35 -12.13 -15.77
C ILE A 58 -5.60 -12.65 -15.07
N ALA A 59 -6.70 -11.89 -15.10
CA ALA A 59 -7.98 -12.29 -14.53
C ALA A 59 -8.55 -13.57 -15.18
N ASP A 60 -8.17 -13.88 -16.41
CA ASP A 60 -8.63 -15.03 -17.17
C ASP A 60 -7.73 -16.26 -17.04
N LEU A 61 -6.61 -16.16 -16.31
CA LEU A 61 -5.69 -17.28 -16.17
C LEU A 61 -6.35 -18.46 -15.45
N PRO A 62 -6.13 -19.71 -15.92
CA PRO A 62 -6.66 -20.91 -15.25
C PRO A 62 -6.14 -21.09 -13.83
N SER A 63 -4.89 -20.70 -13.57
CA SER A 63 -4.25 -20.86 -12.26
C SER A 63 -3.24 -19.75 -11.97
N ILE A 64 -3.12 -19.38 -10.69
CA ILE A 64 -2.07 -18.54 -10.15
C ILE A 64 -1.39 -19.33 -9.03
N SER A 65 -0.12 -19.65 -9.22
CA SER A 65 0.65 -20.58 -8.37
C SER A 65 0.90 -20.04 -6.96
N SER A 66 1.29 -18.77 -6.83
CA SER A 66 1.45 -18.10 -5.54
C SER A 66 1.25 -16.60 -5.67
N PHE A 67 0.18 -16.08 -5.07
CA PHE A 67 -0.04 -14.64 -4.99
C PHE A 67 1.00 -13.95 -4.08
N ALA A 68 1.51 -14.64 -3.06
CA ALA A 68 2.49 -14.10 -2.12
C ALA A 68 3.80 -13.65 -2.79
N ASP A 69 4.23 -14.34 -3.86
CA ASP A 69 5.40 -13.94 -4.67
C ASP A 69 5.22 -12.55 -5.31
N ALA A 70 3.98 -12.09 -5.46
CA ALA A 70 3.64 -10.75 -5.92
C ALA A 70 3.54 -9.73 -4.77
N ASP A 71 3.04 -10.13 -3.61
CA ASP A 71 2.68 -9.18 -2.54
C ASP A 71 3.74 -9.11 -1.44
N SER A 72 4.02 -10.23 -0.79
CA SER A 72 4.90 -10.30 0.39
C SER A 72 6.34 -10.71 0.08
N ASP A 73 6.62 -11.18 -1.14
CA ASP A 73 7.94 -11.64 -1.62
C ASP A 73 8.60 -12.68 -0.67
N PRO A 74 7.92 -13.80 -0.31
CA PRO A 74 8.41 -14.75 0.69
C PRO A 74 9.75 -15.38 0.31
N LYS A 75 10.01 -15.50 -1.01
CA LYS A 75 11.26 -16.02 -1.61
C LYS A 75 12.38 -14.98 -1.72
N GLU A 76 12.14 -13.74 -1.30
CA GLU A 76 13.14 -12.67 -1.23
C GLU A 76 13.78 -12.33 -2.58
N TYR A 77 13.03 -12.40 -3.68
CA TYR A 77 13.53 -12.08 -5.01
C TYR A 77 14.12 -10.66 -5.05
N THR A 78 13.47 -9.72 -4.36
CA THR A 78 13.95 -8.33 -4.29
C THR A 78 15.29 -8.23 -3.57
N TRP A 79 15.46 -8.90 -2.43
CA TRP A 79 16.72 -8.90 -1.69
C TRP A 79 17.85 -9.56 -2.45
N GLN A 80 17.57 -10.69 -3.11
CA GLN A 80 18.55 -11.36 -3.97
C GLN A 80 19.03 -10.43 -5.09
N TRP A 81 18.11 -9.67 -5.70
CA TRP A 81 18.44 -8.66 -6.70
C TRP A 81 19.33 -7.54 -6.12
N VAL A 82 18.92 -6.94 -4.99
CA VAL A 82 19.66 -5.87 -4.31
C VAL A 82 21.07 -6.34 -3.94
N HIS A 83 21.19 -7.54 -3.37
CA HIS A 83 22.47 -8.11 -2.96
C HIS A 83 23.40 -8.35 -4.17
N LYS A 84 22.88 -8.99 -5.23
CA LYS A 84 23.63 -9.27 -6.46
C LYS A 84 24.18 -7.99 -7.09
N HIS A 85 23.34 -6.98 -7.26
CA HIS A 85 23.70 -5.78 -8.01
C HIS A 85 24.51 -4.76 -7.18
N LEU A 86 24.40 -4.77 -5.86
CA LEU A 86 25.14 -3.88 -4.95
C LEU A 86 26.28 -4.57 -4.19
N LYS A 87 26.73 -5.74 -4.67
CA LYS A 87 27.91 -6.43 -4.13
C LYS A 87 29.14 -5.51 -4.20
N GLY A 88 29.82 -5.32 -3.07
CA GLY A 88 31.02 -4.48 -2.96
C GLY A 88 30.77 -2.96 -2.97
N VAL A 89 29.51 -2.52 -2.92
CA VAL A 89 29.15 -1.10 -2.76
C VAL A 89 28.95 -0.81 -1.27
N ASN A 90 29.67 0.17 -0.76
CA ASN A 90 29.50 0.68 0.60
C ASN A 90 28.92 2.11 0.54
N PHE A 91 27.77 2.32 1.18
CA PHE A 91 27.17 3.66 1.23
C PHE A 91 27.61 4.51 2.42
N ASP A 92 28.48 4.02 3.31
CA ASP A 92 29.07 4.85 4.38
C ASP A 92 29.88 6.02 3.83
N SER A 93 30.41 5.93 2.61
CA SER A 93 31.07 7.08 1.96
C SER A 93 30.09 8.25 1.66
N LEU A 94 28.78 8.02 1.78
CA LEU A 94 27.75 9.05 1.58
C LEU A 94 27.38 9.80 2.86
N ARG A 95 28.07 9.57 3.99
CA ARG A 95 27.77 10.24 5.28
C ARG A 95 27.80 11.76 5.20
N SER A 96 28.67 12.34 4.38
CA SER A 96 28.71 13.79 4.14
C SER A 96 27.43 14.33 3.47
N LEU A 97 26.74 13.48 2.70
CA LEU A 97 25.45 13.81 2.07
C LEU A 97 24.27 13.61 3.01
N PHE A 98 24.39 12.74 4.01
CA PHE A 98 23.34 12.45 4.99
C PHE A 98 23.89 12.66 6.40
N PRO A 99 24.13 13.92 6.80
CA PRO A 99 24.74 14.21 8.09
C PRO A 99 23.84 13.71 9.22
N ASN A 100 24.46 13.16 10.27
CA ASN A 100 23.81 12.63 11.48
C ASN A 100 22.80 11.50 11.24
N VAL A 101 22.82 10.84 10.08
CA VAL A 101 22.02 9.64 9.81
C VAL A 101 22.87 8.41 10.14
N ARG A 102 22.48 7.64 11.16
CA ARG A 102 23.19 6.42 11.58
C ARG A 102 22.85 5.25 10.65
N ASP A 103 23.70 4.22 10.61
CA ASP A 103 23.46 2.98 9.84
C ASP A 103 23.13 3.23 8.35
N LEU A 104 23.75 4.26 7.78
CA LEU A 104 23.40 4.78 6.45
C LEU A 104 23.45 3.70 5.37
N ASN A 105 24.44 2.79 5.44
CA ASN A 105 24.55 1.68 4.51
C ASN A 105 23.33 0.75 4.52
N GLN A 106 22.81 0.40 5.70
CA GLN A 106 21.61 -0.43 5.80
C GLN A 106 20.36 0.35 5.37
N LYS A 107 20.22 1.60 5.82
CA LYS A 107 19.05 2.42 5.50
C LYS A 107 18.89 2.69 4.01
N ILE A 108 19.99 2.94 3.28
CA ILE A 108 19.94 3.09 1.81
C ILE A 108 19.54 1.76 1.14
N ARG A 109 20.01 0.61 1.64
CA ARG A 109 19.62 -0.70 1.10
C ARG A 109 18.14 -0.98 1.31
N LEU A 110 17.59 -0.64 2.47
CA LEU A 110 16.15 -0.73 2.75
C LEU A 110 15.33 0.21 1.87
N TYR A 111 15.80 1.45 1.66
CA TYR A 111 15.15 2.36 0.72
C TYR A 111 15.12 1.78 -0.71
N LEU A 112 16.22 1.19 -1.17
CA LEU A 112 16.28 0.55 -2.49
C LEU A 112 15.39 -0.69 -2.58
N LEU A 113 15.34 -1.51 -1.51
CA LEU A 113 14.44 -2.65 -1.40
C LEU A 113 12.99 -2.24 -1.66
N ASP A 114 12.46 -1.25 -0.92
CA ASP A 114 11.07 -0.78 -1.07
C ASP A 114 10.76 -0.37 -2.53
N ASN A 115 11.69 0.32 -3.19
CA ASN A 115 11.49 0.75 -4.58
C ASN A 115 11.43 -0.42 -5.57
N PHE A 116 12.22 -1.47 -5.33
CA PHE A 116 12.27 -2.65 -6.21
C PHE A 116 11.18 -3.67 -5.89
N SER A 117 10.73 -3.77 -4.65
CA SER A 117 9.60 -4.60 -4.26
C SER A 117 8.30 -4.16 -4.94
N LEU A 118 8.11 -2.84 -5.15
CA LEU A 118 7.02 -2.33 -5.99
C LEU A 118 7.10 -2.81 -7.45
N LYS A 119 8.30 -3.05 -7.98
CA LYS A 119 8.48 -3.61 -9.34
C LYS A 119 8.21 -5.11 -9.38
N GLN A 120 8.56 -5.81 -8.30
CA GLN A 120 8.20 -7.20 -8.12
C GLN A 120 6.67 -7.38 -8.17
N SER A 121 5.93 -6.57 -7.40
CA SER A 121 4.48 -6.67 -7.31
C SER A 121 3.73 -6.22 -8.55
N LEU A 122 4.16 -5.14 -9.20
CA LEU A 122 3.43 -4.55 -10.32
C LEU A 122 3.75 -5.17 -11.69
N ILE A 123 4.94 -5.79 -11.84
CA ILE A 123 5.45 -6.24 -13.14
C ILE A 123 5.90 -7.70 -13.09
N ALA A 124 6.86 -8.03 -12.23
CA ALA A 124 7.50 -9.35 -12.23
C ALA A 124 6.48 -10.48 -12.02
N SER A 125 5.57 -10.28 -11.05
CA SER A 125 4.49 -11.21 -10.73
C SER A 125 3.59 -11.51 -11.93
N LYS A 126 3.11 -10.47 -12.62
CA LYS A 126 2.21 -10.59 -13.78
C LYS A 126 2.89 -11.33 -14.93
N LEU A 127 4.16 -11.04 -15.19
CA LEU A 127 4.95 -11.77 -16.18
C LEU A 127 5.10 -13.24 -15.77
N THR A 128 5.31 -13.51 -14.49
CA THR A 128 5.45 -14.87 -13.94
C THR A 128 4.14 -15.66 -14.07
N PHE A 129 3.01 -15.11 -13.63
CA PHE A 129 1.70 -15.75 -13.75
C PHE A 129 1.36 -16.04 -15.21
N TRP A 130 1.61 -15.08 -16.10
CA TRP A 130 1.40 -15.30 -17.53
C TRP A 130 2.31 -16.39 -18.09
N SER A 131 3.59 -16.36 -17.74
CA SER A 131 4.59 -17.35 -18.17
C SER A 131 4.24 -18.76 -17.72
N GLU A 132 3.79 -18.94 -16.49
CA GLU A 132 3.44 -20.26 -15.93
C GLU A 132 2.30 -20.92 -16.72
N ASN A 133 1.31 -20.13 -17.12
CA ASN A 133 0.16 -20.59 -17.91
C ASN A 133 0.42 -20.62 -19.43
N ASN A 134 1.58 -20.11 -19.88
CA ASN A 134 1.96 -20.03 -21.31
C ASN A 134 3.43 -20.43 -21.52
N ASN A 135 3.88 -21.48 -20.85
CA ASN A 135 5.30 -21.87 -20.80
C ASN A 135 5.92 -22.20 -22.19
N ASN A 136 5.08 -22.61 -23.15
CA ASN A 136 5.46 -22.91 -24.53
C ASN A 136 5.60 -21.66 -25.41
N LYS A 137 5.16 -20.49 -24.94
CA LYS A 137 5.27 -19.23 -25.67
C LYS A 137 6.54 -18.49 -25.26
N LYS A 138 7.23 -17.92 -26.25
CA LYS A 138 8.25 -16.90 -26.01
C LYS A 138 7.58 -15.56 -25.74
N ILE A 139 8.06 -14.87 -24.72
CA ILE A 139 7.54 -13.57 -24.29
C ILE A 139 8.62 -12.51 -24.53
N ILE A 140 8.25 -11.38 -25.11
CA ILE A 140 9.05 -10.16 -25.11
C ILE A 140 8.36 -9.17 -24.19
N TYR A 141 9.01 -8.83 -23.07
CA TYR A 141 8.59 -7.73 -22.23
C TYR A 141 9.31 -6.46 -22.67
N LEU A 142 8.54 -5.48 -23.15
CA LEU A 142 9.05 -4.21 -23.64
C LEU A 142 8.61 -3.07 -22.71
N SER A 143 9.56 -2.29 -22.20
CA SER A 143 9.24 -1.11 -21.39
C SER A 143 9.97 0.14 -21.87
N PHE A 144 9.28 1.28 -21.71
CA PHE A 144 9.83 2.60 -21.98
C PHE A 144 10.43 3.29 -20.73
N ARG A 145 10.48 2.56 -19.62
CA ARG A 145 10.95 3.02 -18.32
C ARG A 145 12.32 2.47 -17.97
N MET A 146 13.25 3.36 -17.69
CA MET A 146 14.61 2.97 -17.30
C MET A 146 14.63 2.20 -15.98
N ASP A 147 13.73 2.53 -15.04
CA ASP A 147 13.66 1.85 -13.74
C ASP A 147 13.16 0.40 -13.84
N ASP A 148 12.59 -0.03 -14.98
CA ASP A 148 12.17 -1.44 -15.18
C ASP A 148 13.35 -2.38 -15.47
N ILE A 149 14.57 -1.84 -15.62
CA ILE A 149 15.82 -2.63 -15.56
C ILE A 149 15.93 -3.34 -14.20
N ALA A 150 15.35 -2.76 -13.16
CA ALA A 150 15.39 -3.26 -11.79
C ALA A 150 14.20 -4.14 -11.40
N VAL A 151 13.43 -4.65 -12.37
CA VAL A 151 12.44 -5.71 -12.10
C VAL A 151 13.20 -6.96 -11.59
N PRO A 152 12.93 -7.43 -10.34
CA PRO A 152 13.77 -8.44 -9.71
C PRO A 152 13.73 -9.82 -10.35
N LEU A 153 12.54 -10.29 -10.72
CA LEU A 153 12.30 -11.59 -11.33
C LEU A 153 11.80 -11.42 -12.78
N VAL A 154 12.44 -12.13 -13.71
CA VAL A 154 12.00 -12.24 -15.11
C VAL A 154 11.93 -13.73 -15.46
N PRO A 155 10.79 -14.24 -15.96
CA PRO A 155 10.65 -15.65 -16.29
C PRO A 155 11.62 -16.12 -17.38
N LYS A 156 11.96 -17.42 -17.39
CA LYS A 156 12.97 -18.00 -18.31
C LYS A 156 12.61 -17.87 -19.80
N ASN A 157 11.32 -17.94 -20.13
CA ASN A 157 10.81 -17.76 -21.50
C ASN A 157 10.55 -16.29 -21.86
N CYS A 158 10.94 -15.35 -20.99
CA CYS A 158 10.73 -13.92 -21.16
C CYS A 158 12.05 -13.19 -21.45
N VAL A 159 12.09 -12.47 -22.57
CA VAL A 159 13.17 -11.56 -22.92
C VAL A 159 12.73 -10.14 -22.59
N ARG A 160 13.51 -9.44 -21.76
CA ARG A 160 13.25 -8.04 -21.39
C ARG A 160 14.01 -7.09 -22.31
N ILE A 161 13.29 -6.13 -22.89
CA ILE A 161 13.82 -5.03 -23.71
C ILE A 161 13.40 -3.71 -23.06
N ILE A 162 14.36 -2.83 -22.78
CA ILE A 162 14.12 -1.51 -22.20
C ILE A 162 14.57 -0.45 -23.20
N LEU A 163 13.62 0.36 -23.68
CA LEU A 163 13.87 1.46 -24.60
C LEU A 163 13.47 2.77 -23.91
N PRO A 164 14.37 3.52 -23.27
CA PRO A 164 13.99 4.70 -22.49
C PRO A 164 13.60 5.91 -23.39
N ILE A 165 12.59 5.75 -24.24
CA ILE A 165 12.10 6.76 -25.21
C ILE A 165 11.61 8.02 -24.49
N SER A 166 11.04 7.85 -23.29
CA SER A 166 10.66 8.97 -22.41
C SER A 166 11.88 9.83 -22.03
N PHE A 167 13.03 9.20 -21.76
CA PHE A 167 14.30 9.88 -21.51
C PHE A 167 14.81 10.58 -22.77
N PHE A 168 14.75 9.94 -23.93
CA PHE A 168 15.14 10.58 -25.20
C PHE A 168 14.25 11.79 -25.54
N GLY A 169 12.93 11.72 -25.31
CA GLY A 169 12.03 12.85 -25.52
C GLY A 169 12.27 14.04 -24.59
N VAL A 170 12.73 13.78 -23.35
CA VAL A 170 13.16 14.82 -22.40
C VAL A 170 14.55 15.35 -22.73
N LEU A 171 15.48 14.48 -23.14
CA LEU A 171 16.84 14.84 -23.52
C LEU A 171 16.85 15.66 -24.81
N VAL A 172 16.07 15.27 -25.82
CA VAL A 172 15.86 16.04 -27.05
C VAL A 172 15.21 17.38 -26.73
N ARG A 173 14.13 17.43 -25.92
CA ARG A 173 13.54 18.71 -25.49
C ARG A 173 14.50 19.56 -24.65
N GLY A 174 15.31 18.94 -23.81
CA GLY A 174 16.33 19.60 -22.99
C GLY A 174 17.41 20.22 -23.85
N VAL A 175 17.94 19.47 -24.82
CA VAL A 175 18.89 19.96 -25.82
C VAL A 175 18.26 21.05 -26.68
N PHE A 176 17.01 20.89 -27.14
CA PHE A 176 16.28 21.92 -27.88
C PHE A 176 16.05 23.19 -27.04
N ASN A 177 15.76 23.05 -25.75
CA ASN A 177 15.58 24.16 -24.82
C ASN A 177 16.90 24.86 -24.51
N VAL A 178 18.01 24.11 -24.42
CA VAL A 178 19.35 24.69 -24.28
C VAL A 178 19.73 25.42 -25.56
N ILE A 179 19.51 24.83 -26.75
CA ILE A 179 19.73 25.48 -28.05
C ILE A 179 18.84 26.73 -28.18
N ASN A 180 17.58 26.67 -27.78
CA ASN A 180 16.66 27.81 -27.80
C ASN A 180 17.02 28.88 -26.77
N ARG A 181 17.55 28.50 -25.60
CA ARG A 181 18.11 29.45 -24.61
C ARG A 181 19.40 30.08 -25.10
N PHE A 182 20.26 29.32 -25.78
CA PHE A 182 21.44 29.86 -26.47
C PHE A 182 21.01 30.84 -27.58
N LYS A 183 19.96 30.54 -28.35
CA LYS A 183 19.36 31.50 -29.30
C LYS A 183 18.77 32.73 -28.61
N GLN A 184 18.16 32.59 -27.43
CA GLN A 184 17.68 33.72 -26.62
C GLN A 184 18.80 34.55 -26.00
N ILE A 185 19.95 33.94 -25.66
CA ILE A 185 21.14 34.66 -25.18
C ILE A 185 21.73 35.52 -26.31
N PHE A 186 21.59 35.10 -27.57
CA PHE A 186 21.94 35.92 -28.74
C PHE A 186 20.85 36.94 -29.16
N SER A 187 19.66 36.92 -28.54
CA SER A 187 18.65 37.97 -28.71
C SER A 187 18.52 38.77 -27.41
N LEU A 188 19.27 39.86 -27.30
CA LEU A 188 19.24 40.80 -26.16
C LEU A 188 17.83 41.34 -25.89
N LYS A 189 17.04 40.66 -25.05
CA LYS A 189 15.99 41.25 -24.22
C LYS A 189 15.93 40.50 -22.89
N ALA A 190 16.39 41.17 -21.84
CA ALA A 190 16.29 40.70 -20.47
C ALA A 190 14.82 40.62 -20.05
N LYS A 191 14.27 39.39 -19.98
CA LYS A 191 13.03 39.14 -19.23
C LYS A 191 13.37 38.71 -17.82
N LYS A 192 12.88 39.49 -16.86
CA LYS A 192 12.91 39.22 -15.43
C LYS A 192 12.24 37.86 -15.19
N LEU A 193 12.95 36.94 -14.55
CA LEU A 193 12.47 35.60 -14.24
C LEU A 193 11.38 35.73 -13.16
N GLU A 194 10.13 35.61 -13.55
CA GLU A 194 9.01 35.52 -12.60
C GLU A 194 9.19 34.26 -11.74
N SER A 195 9.24 34.48 -10.44
CA SER A 195 9.15 33.41 -9.45
C SER A 195 7.83 32.67 -9.65
N LEU A 196 7.90 31.35 -9.83
CA LEU A 196 6.73 30.49 -9.75
C LEU A 196 5.92 30.85 -8.49
N PRO A 197 4.62 31.16 -8.62
CA PRO A 197 3.81 31.48 -7.47
C PRO A 197 3.81 30.29 -6.53
N ARG A 198 3.97 30.56 -5.23
CA ARG A 198 3.55 29.63 -4.20
C ARG A 198 2.07 29.33 -4.47
N VAL A 199 1.75 28.10 -4.85
CA VAL A 199 0.41 27.58 -4.61
C VAL A 199 0.36 27.21 -3.14
N THR A 200 0.34 28.23 -2.29
CA THR A 200 -0.16 28.14 -0.94
C THR A 200 -1.06 29.35 -0.81
N ALA A 201 -2.37 29.11 -0.86
CA ALA A 201 -3.31 30.07 -0.34
C ALA A 201 -2.84 30.43 1.08
N ASP A 202 -2.39 31.67 1.24
CA ASP A 202 -1.85 32.25 2.48
C ASP A 202 -3.02 32.56 3.43
N LEU A 203 -3.78 31.53 3.79
CA LEU A 203 -4.96 31.60 4.66
C LEU A 203 -4.80 30.77 5.94
N SER A 204 -3.63 30.17 6.19
CA SER A 204 -3.35 29.55 7.49
C SER A 204 -3.08 30.65 8.53
N PRO A 205 -3.69 30.62 9.72
CA PRO A 205 -3.25 31.50 10.80
C PRO A 205 -1.75 31.32 11.03
N LYS A 206 -1.07 32.41 11.39
CA LYS A 206 0.36 32.38 11.72
C LYS A 206 0.54 31.62 13.04
N PHE A 207 0.65 30.30 12.98
CA PHE A 207 1.06 29.48 14.11
C PHE A 207 2.51 29.82 14.47
N ASP A 208 2.81 29.80 15.76
CA ASP A 208 4.20 29.80 16.22
C ASP A 208 4.80 28.40 16.04
N TRP A 209 5.34 28.15 14.84
CA TRP A 209 5.92 26.86 14.47
C TRP A 209 7.08 26.43 15.38
N ALA A 210 7.76 27.39 16.01
CA ALA A 210 8.86 27.09 16.92
C ALA A 210 8.38 26.48 18.24
N GLY A 211 7.12 26.67 18.64
CA GLY A 211 6.59 26.15 19.91
C GLY A 211 6.30 24.65 19.94
N PHE A 212 6.18 24.00 18.77
CA PHE A 212 5.75 22.60 18.70
C PHE A 212 6.85 21.62 19.09
N LYS A 213 6.53 20.73 20.05
CA LYS A 213 7.39 19.60 20.45
C LYS A 213 6.98 18.27 19.82
N LEU A 214 5.72 18.16 19.39
CA LEU A 214 5.12 16.95 18.83
C LEU A 214 4.58 17.23 17.44
N GLY A 215 4.96 16.37 16.48
CA GLY A 215 4.47 16.43 15.11
C GLY A 215 3.77 15.13 14.71
N TYR A 216 2.72 15.23 13.91
CA TYR A 216 2.00 14.10 13.33
C TYR A 216 2.12 14.11 11.80
N VAL A 217 2.90 13.18 11.26
CA VAL A 217 3.10 12.99 9.82
C VAL A 217 1.95 12.17 9.26
N THR A 218 1.05 12.82 8.55
CA THR A 218 -0.18 12.22 8.03
C THR A 218 0.03 11.60 6.65
N HIS A 219 -0.65 10.48 6.39
CA HIS A 219 -0.74 9.89 5.06
C HIS A 219 -2.14 10.11 4.48
N ALA A 220 -2.29 11.03 3.51
CA ALA A 220 -3.58 11.35 2.90
C ALA A 220 -4.62 11.92 3.90
N GLY A 221 -4.20 12.84 4.78
CA GLY A 221 -5.12 13.54 5.67
C GLY A 221 -5.43 12.84 7.00
N LEU A 222 -6.43 13.38 7.71
CA LEU A 222 -6.89 12.91 9.04
C LEU A 222 -8.08 11.94 8.98
N SER A 223 -8.49 11.53 7.78
CA SER A 223 -9.55 10.55 7.57
C SER A 223 -9.10 9.48 6.58
N TYR A 224 -9.72 8.30 6.68
CA TYR A 224 -9.58 7.25 5.69
C TYR A 224 -10.89 7.16 4.90
N GLY A 225 -11.01 8.00 3.87
CA GLY A 225 -12.26 8.16 3.13
C GLY A 225 -13.44 8.47 4.07
N SER A 226 -14.56 7.81 3.85
CA SER A 226 -15.72 7.84 4.75
C SER A 226 -15.70 6.74 5.84
N LEU A 227 -14.69 5.87 5.86
CA LEU A 227 -14.70 4.70 6.74
C LEU A 227 -14.41 5.07 8.19
N PHE A 228 -13.42 5.92 8.43
CA PHE A 228 -13.07 6.34 9.79
C PHE A 228 -12.17 7.59 9.83
N GLU A 229 -12.09 8.18 11.02
CA GLU A 229 -11.19 9.29 11.35
C GLU A 229 -9.96 8.78 12.10
N LYS A 230 -8.80 9.37 11.85
CA LYS A 230 -7.51 8.98 12.44
C LYS A 230 -7.29 9.71 13.77
N LYS A 231 -7.96 9.23 14.80
CA LYS A 231 -7.99 9.86 16.14
C LYS A 231 -7.05 9.22 17.16
N LEU A 232 -6.16 8.32 16.75
CA LEU A 232 -5.30 7.59 17.69
C LEU A 232 -4.40 8.54 18.48
N TYR A 233 -3.79 9.53 17.81
CA TYR A 233 -2.83 10.45 18.43
C TYR A 233 -3.46 11.72 19.02
N HIS A 234 -4.79 11.82 19.05
CA HIS A 234 -5.48 13.03 19.51
C HIS A 234 -6.27 12.81 20.81
N SER A 235 -6.39 13.82 21.67
CA SER A 235 -7.24 13.79 22.86
C SER A 235 -7.76 15.19 23.19
N GLU A 236 -9.05 15.30 23.48
CA GLU A 236 -9.64 16.54 24.00
C GLU A 236 -9.28 16.79 25.47
N LYS A 237 -8.99 15.71 26.22
CA LYS A 237 -8.75 15.76 27.66
C LYS A 237 -7.30 16.09 28.00
N ASP A 238 -6.37 15.69 27.15
CA ASP A 238 -4.94 15.79 27.42
C ASP A 238 -4.31 16.89 26.56
N PRO A 239 -3.82 17.98 27.16
CA PRO A 239 -3.22 19.10 26.43
C PRO A 239 -2.12 18.68 25.44
N ILE A 240 -1.34 17.64 25.73
CA ILE A 240 -0.25 17.19 24.83
C ILE A 240 -0.79 16.71 23.49
N PHE A 241 -1.99 16.11 23.50
CA PHE A 241 -2.61 15.47 22.34
C PHE A 241 -3.76 16.28 21.74
N LYS A 242 -4.02 17.49 22.23
CA LYS A 242 -4.98 18.40 21.60
C LYS A 242 -4.54 18.72 20.17
N ILE A 243 -5.48 18.77 19.24
CA ILE A 243 -5.16 18.89 17.81
C ILE A 243 -4.41 20.20 17.50
N GLU A 244 -4.68 21.27 18.23
CA GLU A 244 -4.01 22.57 18.12
C GLU A 244 -2.56 22.57 18.65
N ASN A 245 -2.20 21.60 19.49
CA ASN A 245 -0.87 21.48 20.11
C ASN A 245 0.05 20.50 19.36
N VAL A 246 -0.44 19.90 18.27
CA VAL A 246 0.30 18.99 17.40
C VAL A 246 0.41 19.61 16.02
N VAL A 247 1.64 19.72 15.50
CA VAL A 247 1.83 20.11 14.10
C VAL A 247 1.58 18.91 13.20
N HIS A 248 0.71 19.08 12.21
CA HIS A 248 0.36 18.06 11.24
C HIS A 248 1.17 18.27 9.98
N TYR A 249 2.00 17.29 9.64
CA TYR A 249 2.77 17.30 8.42
C TYR A 249 2.07 16.52 7.32
N ASP A 250 1.94 17.12 6.14
CA ASP A 250 1.47 16.43 4.94
C ASP A 250 2.58 16.33 3.89
N TYR A 251 2.81 15.11 3.42
CA TYR A 251 3.68 14.84 2.28
C TYR A 251 2.89 14.37 1.04
N SER A 252 1.57 14.26 1.14
CA SER A 252 0.71 13.64 0.13
C SER A 252 -0.01 14.63 -0.79
N GLY A 253 0.06 15.93 -0.50
CA GLY A 253 -0.57 16.98 -1.29
C GLY A 253 -1.94 17.42 -0.77
N ILE A 254 -2.34 17.00 0.43
CA ILE A 254 -3.67 17.28 0.99
C ILE A 254 -3.67 18.67 1.66
N PRO A 255 -4.64 19.54 1.33
CA PRO A 255 -4.76 20.86 1.95
C PRO A 255 -5.17 20.74 3.43
N SER A 256 -4.99 21.82 4.18
CA SER A 256 -5.40 21.86 5.60
C SER A 256 -6.89 21.54 5.74
N PRO A 257 -7.28 20.64 6.68
CA PRO A 257 -8.68 20.35 6.94
C PRO A 257 -9.44 21.50 7.63
N GLY A 258 -8.73 22.50 8.18
CA GLY A 258 -9.37 23.64 8.83
C GLY A 258 -8.36 24.70 9.32
N PRO A 259 -8.83 25.93 9.62
CA PRO A 259 -7.96 27.04 9.99
C PRO A 259 -7.27 26.83 11.35
N HIS A 260 -7.89 26.13 12.30
CA HIS A 260 -7.34 25.93 13.65
C HIS A 260 -6.39 24.73 13.77
N ILE A 261 -6.18 23.98 12.69
CA ILE A 261 -5.30 22.81 12.68
C ILE A 261 -3.94 23.27 12.18
N PRO A 262 -2.87 23.17 13.00
CA PRO A 262 -1.52 23.52 12.57
C PRO A 262 -1.08 22.54 11.48
N TRP A 263 -1.21 22.93 10.21
CA TRP A 263 -0.99 22.08 9.05
C TRP A 263 0.17 22.58 8.21
N TRP A 264 1.22 21.76 8.09
CA TRP A 264 2.42 22.05 7.33
C TRP A 264 2.56 21.09 6.15
N GLN A 265 2.41 21.63 4.94
CA GLN A 265 2.64 20.88 3.72
C GLN A 265 4.14 20.90 3.37
N PHE A 266 4.76 19.72 3.28
CA PHE A 266 6.16 19.63 2.90
C PHE A 266 6.38 20.10 1.46
N ARG A 267 7.48 20.81 1.25
CA ARG A 267 7.92 21.25 -0.06
C ARG A 267 8.28 20.06 -0.93
N SER A 268 7.87 20.14 -2.20
CA SER A 268 8.34 19.21 -3.22
C SER A 268 9.84 19.39 -3.47
N ALA A 269 10.57 18.30 -3.65
CA ALA A 269 11.97 18.34 -4.11
C ALA A 269 12.14 19.08 -5.45
N LYS A 270 11.07 19.19 -6.26
CA LYS A 270 11.04 20.01 -7.49
C LYS A 270 11.26 21.50 -7.24
N SER A 271 11.07 21.96 -6.00
CA SER A 271 11.33 23.36 -5.61
C SER A 271 12.82 23.68 -5.44
N LEU A 272 13.70 22.67 -5.44
CA LEU A 272 15.14 22.87 -5.33
C LEU A 272 15.73 23.42 -6.64
N LYS A 273 16.74 24.28 -6.52
CA LYS A 273 17.45 24.86 -7.66
C LYS A 273 18.17 23.77 -8.48
N VAL A 274 18.22 23.91 -9.80
CA VAL A 274 18.93 22.98 -10.70
C VAL A 274 20.41 22.81 -10.31
N THR A 275 21.06 23.86 -9.83
CA THR A 275 22.43 23.80 -9.29
C THR A 275 22.58 22.80 -8.15
N ARG A 276 21.54 22.65 -7.30
CA ARG A 276 21.55 21.64 -6.23
C ARG A 276 21.48 20.23 -6.79
N ILE A 277 20.68 20.00 -7.84
CA ILE A 277 20.57 18.70 -8.51
C ILE A 277 21.93 18.29 -9.09
N LEU A 278 22.58 19.19 -9.82
CA LEU A 278 23.91 18.96 -10.40
C LEU A 278 24.95 18.67 -9.32
N LEU A 279 24.95 19.45 -8.23
CA LEU A 279 25.88 19.27 -7.13
C LEU A 279 25.70 17.91 -6.43
N VAL A 280 24.45 17.48 -6.16
CA VAL A 280 24.18 16.16 -5.59
C VAL A 280 24.67 15.05 -6.53
N PHE A 281 24.43 15.19 -7.84
CA PHE A 281 24.90 14.21 -8.83
C PHE A 281 26.44 14.09 -8.83
N ILE A 282 27.15 15.23 -8.84
CA ILE A 282 28.62 15.28 -8.79
C ILE A 282 29.14 14.66 -7.49
N GLN A 283 28.62 15.09 -6.34
CA GLN A 283 29.05 14.57 -5.04
C GLN A 283 28.84 13.07 -4.90
N LEU A 284 27.69 12.56 -5.36
CA LEU A 284 27.40 11.12 -5.35
C LEU A 284 28.34 10.35 -6.29
N THR A 285 28.65 10.91 -7.46
CA THR A 285 29.60 10.32 -8.42
C THR A 285 30.98 10.22 -7.82
N LEU A 286 31.48 11.30 -7.21
CA LEU A 286 32.80 11.31 -6.56
C LEU A 286 32.86 10.33 -5.37
N SER A 287 31.77 10.23 -4.60
CA SER A 287 31.73 9.37 -3.40
C SER A 287 31.49 7.89 -3.71
N ASN A 288 30.91 7.56 -4.87
CA ASN A 288 30.45 6.20 -5.19
C ASN A 288 30.33 5.94 -6.72
N TRP A 289 31.37 6.25 -7.49
CA TRP A 289 31.39 6.09 -8.96
C TRP A 289 31.08 4.65 -9.43
N ARG A 290 31.33 3.64 -8.60
CA ARG A 290 31.02 2.22 -8.87
C ARG A 290 29.54 1.98 -9.20
N LEU A 291 28.65 2.88 -8.79
CA LEU A 291 27.23 2.83 -9.13
C LEU A 291 26.94 3.15 -10.61
N LEU A 292 27.89 3.72 -11.35
CA LEU A 292 27.74 4.03 -12.77
C LEU A 292 28.22 2.90 -13.69
N LEU A 293 28.78 1.83 -13.12
CA LEU A 293 29.42 0.74 -13.86
C LEU A 293 28.47 -0.19 -14.63
N SER A 294 27.17 -0.16 -14.32
CA SER A 294 26.19 -1.00 -15.02
C SER A 294 24.79 -0.38 -15.01
N PRO A 295 23.90 -0.74 -15.96
CA PRO A 295 22.55 -0.18 -16.02
C PRO A 295 21.74 -0.38 -14.74
N SER A 296 21.82 -1.56 -14.11
CA SER A 296 21.14 -1.83 -12.84
C SER A 296 21.65 -0.95 -11.71
N ARG A 297 22.96 -0.73 -11.63
CA ARG A 297 23.55 0.15 -10.61
C ARG A 297 23.25 1.62 -10.88
N LEU A 298 23.14 2.02 -12.14
CA LEU A 298 22.73 3.37 -12.53
C LEU A 298 21.31 3.68 -12.05
N VAL A 299 20.39 2.70 -12.09
CA VAL A 299 19.06 2.87 -11.49
C VAL A 299 19.18 3.12 -9.98
N CYS A 300 20.00 2.35 -9.27
CA CYS A 300 20.26 2.59 -7.84
C CYS A 300 20.86 3.98 -7.58
N PHE A 301 21.80 4.42 -8.42
CA PHE A 301 22.39 5.76 -8.36
C PHE A 301 21.31 6.85 -8.46
N LEU A 302 20.42 6.75 -9.47
CA LEU A 302 19.35 7.73 -9.68
C LEU A 302 18.36 7.74 -8.51
N LEU A 303 18.02 6.59 -7.94
CA LEU A 303 17.18 6.51 -6.74
C LEU A 303 17.85 7.17 -5.53
N ILE A 304 19.16 7.01 -5.34
CA ILE A 304 19.90 7.69 -4.25
C ILE A 304 19.96 9.21 -4.47
N VAL A 305 20.07 9.68 -5.71
CA VAL A 305 19.93 11.12 -6.02
C VAL A 305 18.55 11.62 -5.60
N ILE A 306 17.47 10.90 -5.94
CA ILE A 306 16.10 11.25 -5.55
C ILE A 306 15.94 11.27 -4.04
N LEU A 307 16.46 10.26 -3.33
CA LEU A 307 16.48 10.17 -1.87
C LEU A 307 17.14 11.42 -1.26
N LYS A 308 18.32 11.80 -1.76
CA LYS A 308 19.07 12.96 -1.28
C LYS A 308 18.34 14.28 -1.53
N LEU A 309 17.75 14.46 -2.72
CA LEU A 309 16.99 15.67 -3.04
C LEU A 309 15.73 15.82 -2.18
N LYS A 310 15.01 14.71 -1.92
CA LYS A 310 13.88 14.73 -0.99
C LYS A 310 14.33 15.04 0.44
N PHE A 311 15.41 14.41 0.90
CA PHE A 311 16.00 14.66 2.21
C PHE A 311 16.37 16.13 2.40
N ASP A 312 17.00 16.76 1.40
CA ASP A 312 17.34 18.19 1.43
C ASP A 312 16.10 19.09 1.53
N ALA A 313 15.04 18.78 0.76
CA ALA A 313 13.80 19.54 0.80
C ALA A 313 13.15 19.46 2.19
N TYR A 314 13.07 18.26 2.78
CA TYR A 314 12.53 18.06 4.12
C TYR A 314 13.39 18.75 5.19
N LEU A 315 14.72 18.69 5.10
CA LEU A 315 15.59 19.42 6.03
C LEU A 315 15.37 20.93 6.00
N LEU A 316 15.05 21.50 4.84
CA LEU A 316 14.74 22.92 4.74
C LEU A 316 13.43 23.27 5.44
N ASP A 317 12.43 22.39 5.40
CA ASP A 317 11.14 22.57 6.10
C ASP A 317 11.28 22.42 7.60
N LEU A 318 12.02 21.40 8.04
CA LEU A 318 12.24 21.13 9.46
C LEU A 318 13.05 22.23 10.17
N LYS A 319 13.63 23.20 9.45
CA LYS A 319 14.24 24.40 10.07
C LYS A 319 13.22 25.26 10.81
N SER A 320 11.96 25.23 10.42
CA SER A 320 10.90 26.01 11.07
C SER A 320 10.47 25.45 12.42
N PHE A 321 10.97 24.26 12.80
CA PHE A 321 10.54 23.50 13.97
C PHE A 321 11.73 23.15 14.88
N PRO A 322 12.46 24.15 15.42
CA PRO A 322 13.66 23.92 16.22
C PRO A 322 13.44 23.12 17.50
N ASN A 323 12.22 23.17 18.08
CA ASN A 323 11.89 22.48 19.33
C ASN A 323 11.14 21.15 19.13
N LEU A 324 11.00 20.67 17.89
CA LEU A 324 10.37 19.39 17.61
C LEU A 324 11.22 18.27 18.22
N LYS A 325 10.59 17.38 18.99
CA LYS A 325 11.25 16.27 19.67
C LYS A 325 10.82 14.92 19.12
N LEU A 326 9.54 14.78 18.79
CA LEU A 326 8.94 13.53 18.36
C LEU A 326 8.03 13.73 17.14
N ALA A 327 8.22 12.89 16.13
CA ALA A 327 7.37 12.76 14.96
C ALA A 327 6.60 11.44 15.01
N LEU A 328 5.28 11.53 15.11
CA LEU A 328 4.33 10.42 15.01
C LEU A 328 4.08 10.13 13.53
N ILE A 329 4.34 8.91 13.08
CA ILE A 329 4.27 8.53 11.68
C ILE A 329 2.97 7.76 11.44
N ASP A 330 2.10 8.31 10.59
CA ASP A 330 0.95 7.60 10.04
C ASP A 330 1.39 6.65 8.94
N TYR A 331 0.83 5.44 8.92
CA TYR A 331 1.04 4.45 7.88
C TYR A 331 2.54 4.29 7.49
N GLU A 332 3.32 3.82 8.45
CA GLU A 332 4.79 3.81 8.50
C GLU A 332 5.48 3.23 7.26
N ILE A 333 4.87 2.23 6.62
CA ILE A 333 5.43 1.59 5.42
C ILE A 333 5.40 2.55 4.21
N LEU A 334 4.44 3.49 4.18
CA LEU A 334 4.27 4.48 3.11
C LEU A 334 4.97 5.80 3.40
N CYS A 335 5.49 6.00 4.60
CA CYS A 335 6.22 7.21 4.95
C CYS A 335 7.52 7.30 4.14
N PRO A 336 7.80 8.43 3.44
CA PRO A 336 9.02 8.59 2.67
C PRO A 336 10.27 8.40 3.54
N LYS A 337 11.14 7.45 3.20
CA LYS A 337 12.37 7.20 3.98
C LYS A 337 13.29 8.42 4.06
N ALA A 338 13.27 9.27 3.02
CA ALA A 338 13.96 10.55 3.01
C ALA A 338 13.52 11.50 4.15
N LEU A 339 12.24 11.46 4.54
CA LEU A 339 11.70 12.25 5.63
C LEU A 339 12.15 11.70 6.99
N LEU A 340 12.14 10.37 7.14
CA LEU A 340 12.65 9.69 8.34
C LEU A 340 14.15 10.01 8.57
N PHE A 341 14.93 10.06 7.49
CA PHE A 341 16.35 10.48 7.57
C PHE A 341 16.46 11.95 7.99
N ALA A 342 15.57 12.82 7.51
CA ALA A 342 15.59 14.23 7.85
C ALA A 342 15.24 14.48 9.33
N PHE A 343 14.29 13.72 9.89
CA PHE A 343 14.01 13.73 11.33
C PHE A 343 15.22 13.29 12.15
N GLU A 344 15.82 12.15 11.80
CA GLU A 344 17.01 11.65 12.52
C GLU A 344 18.18 12.63 12.44
N SER A 345 18.41 13.23 11.26
CA SER A 345 19.46 14.23 11.06
C SER A 345 19.29 15.48 11.95
N LYS A 346 18.03 15.77 12.34
CA LYS A 346 17.63 16.83 13.26
C LYS A 346 17.55 16.39 14.72
N GLY A 347 17.85 15.13 15.02
CA GLY A 347 17.70 14.58 16.37
C GLY A 347 16.24 14.35 16.79
N VAL A 348 15.28 14.48 15.86
CA VAL A 348 13.85 14.25 16.12
C VAL A 348 13.59 12.75 16.10
N LYS A 349 13.04 12.23 17.20
CA LYS A 349 12.65 10.81 17.30
C LYS A 349 11.44 10.52 16.43
N THR A 350 11.35 9.29 15.96
CA THR A 350 10.22 8.80 15.16
C THR A 350 9.48 7.69 15.88
N LEU A 351 8.16 7.77 15.92
CA LEU A 351 7.29 6.74 16.50
C LEU A 351 6.16 6.41 15.52
N ALA A 352 5.86 5.12 15.34
CA ALA A 352 4.66 4.69 14.63
C ALA A 352 3.95 3.58 15.39
N VAL A 353 2.65 3.45 15.11
CA VAL A 353 1.84 2.30 15.51
C VAL A 353 1.59 1.47 14.27
N GLN A 354 1.82 0.16 14.34
CA GLN A 354 1.64 -0.78 13.24
C GLN A 354 0.23 -0.68 12.64
N GLU A 355 0.12 -0.24 11.37
CA GLU A 355 -1.18 -0.08 10.71
C GLU A 355 -1.83 -1.43 10.40
N ARG A 356 -1.06 -2.40 9.90
CA ARG A 356 -1.53 -3.75 9.57
C ARG A 356 -0.69 -4.81 10.24
N PHE A 357 -1.38 -5.75 10.88
CA PHE A 357 -0.78 -6.93 11.49
C PHE A 357 0.07 -7.73 10.49
N VAL A 358 -0.48 -8.00 9.31
CA VAL A 358 0.12 -8.87 8.30
C VAL A 358 1.52 -8.43 7.83
N TYR A 359 1.80 -7.12 7.83
CA TYR A 359 3.04 -6.60 7.28
C TYR A 359 4.29 -7.05 8.02
N ALA A 360 4.16 -7.49 9.28
CA ALA A 360 5.26 -8.12 10.01
C ALA A 360 5.82 -9.36 9.29
N ASN A 361 5.02 -10.02 8.44
CA ASN A 361 5.41 -11.19 7.66
C ASN A 361 5.92 -10.83 6.24
N TYR A 362 5.83 -9.57 5.83
CA TYR A 362 6.21 -9.16 4.47
C TYR A 362 7.72 -8.95 4.39
N LYS A 363 8.33 -9.54 3.36
CA LYS A 363 9.75 -9.35 3.03
C LYS A 363 9.96 -8.31 1.94
N SER A 364 8.87 -7.82 1.35
CA SER A 364 8.78 -6.77 0.33
C SER A 364 8.68 -5.34 0.90
N ILE A 365 8.69 -5.20 2.23
CA ILE A 365 8.49 -3.92 2.92
C ILE A 365 9.62 -3.70 3.92
N ALA A 366 10.07 -2.45 4.06
CA ALA A 366 11.00 -2.02 5.09
C ALA A 366 10.42 -0.90 5.98
N VAL A 367 10.82 -0.93 7.26
CA VAL A 367 10.45 0.08 8.27
C VAL A 367 11.72 0.58 8.97
N ILE A 368 11.81 1.90 9.17
CA ILE A 368 12.94 2.57 9.81
C ILE A 368 12.36 3.54 10.84
N LEU A 369 12.50 3.28 12.13
CA LEU A 369 11.89 4.08 13.21
C LEU A 369 12.77 4.05 14.46
N ASP A 370 12.59 5.01 15.38
CA ASP A 370 13.12 4.88 16.73
C ASP A 370 12.21 3.97 17.57
N TYR A 371 10.90 4.21 17.54
CA TYR A 371 9.90 3.46 18.29
C TYR A 371 8.86 2.87 17.34
N TYR A 372 8.59 1.57 17.45
CA TYR A 372 7.52 0.92 16.73
C TYR A 372 6.60 0.20 17.71
N LEU A 373 5.38 0.71 17.80
CA LEU A 373 4.34 0.17 18.65
C LEU A 373 3.55 -0.87 17.85
N VAL A 374 3.60 -2.13 18.27
CA VAL A 374 3.14 -3.27 17.46
C VAL A 374 1.97 -4.01 18.11
N ALA A 375 1.32 -4.87 17.34
CA ALA A 375 0.13 -5.58 17.79
C ALA A 375 0.35 -6.44 19.04
N SER A 376 1.49 -7.13 19.15
CA SER A 376 1.69 -8.14 20.19
C SER A 376 3.17 -8.52 20.38
N ALA A 377 3.44 -9.35 21.40
CA ALA A 377 4.75 -9.94 21.63
C ALA A 377 5.19 -10.89 20.50
N GLU A 378 4.24 -11.56 19.83
CA GLU A 378 4.54 -12.39 18.66
C GLU A 378 5.13 -11.53 17.52
N VAL A 379 4.52 -10.37 17.24
CA VAL A 379 5.05 -9.43 16.27
C VAL A 379 6.44 -8.93 16.68
N VAL A 380 6.68 -8.63 17.97
CA VAL A 380 8.03 -8.27 18.46
C VAL A 380 9.06 -9.33 18.07
N ASN A 381 8.74 -10.61 18.24
CA ASN A 381 9.64 -11.72 17.91
C ASN A 381 9.90 -11.85 16.41
N LEU A 382 8.86 -11.67 15.58
CA LEU A 382 8.98 -11.68 14.11
C LEU A 382 9.89 -10.54 13.63
N LEU A 383 9.65 -9.31 14.10
CA LEU A 383 10.38 -8.14 13.65
C LEU A 383 11.85 -8.16 14.09
N LYS A 384 12.16 -8.63 15.30
CA LYS A 384 13.56 -8.78 15.78
C LYS A 384 14.40 -9.73 14.91
N LYS A 385 13.76 -10.71 14.26
CA LYS A 385 14.42 -11.66 13.35
C LYS A 385 14.52 -11.12 11.93
N SER A 386 13.81 -10.05 11.61
CA SER A 386 13.72 -9.53 10.24
C SER A 386 14.81 -8.50 9.95
N LYS A 387 15.48 -8.67 8.82
CA LYS A 387 16.47 -7.71 8.30
C LYS A 387 15.83 -6.45 7.67
N ASN A 388 14.50 -6.43 7.54
CA ASN A 388 13.76 -5.35 6.90
C ASN A 388 13.33 -4.24 7.86
N TYR A 389 13.41 -4.50 9.16
CA TYR A 389 12.96 -3.61 10.20
C TYR A 389 14.19 -3.08 10.94
N LEU A 390 14.49 -1.80 10.74
CA LEU A 390 15.53 -1.10 11.47
C LEU A 390 14.85 -0.21 12.53
N VAL A 391 14.58 -0.82 13.67
CA VAL A 391 13.83 -0.18 14.77
C VAL A 391 14.59 -0.34 16.07
N ASN A 392 14.73 0.74 16.85
CA ASN A 392 15.47 0.72 18.12
C ASN A 392 14.64 0.09 19.26
N HIS A 393 13.36 0.49 19.36
CA HIS A 393 12.45 0.04 20.40
C HIS A 393 11.16 -0.51 19.78
N ILE A 394 10.83 -1.77 20.10
CA ILE A 394 9.60 -2.42 19.63
C ILE A 394 8.75 -2.74 20.85
N ILE A 395 7.55 -2.15 20.94
CA ILE A 395 6.71 -2.20 22.15
C ILE A 395 5.32 -2.71 21.77
N PRO A 396 4.82 -3.78 22.39
CA PRO A 396 3.49 -4.29 22.09
C PRO A 396 2.39 -3.40 22.72
N VAL A 397 1.49 -2.88 21.90
CA VAL A 397 0.39 -1.99 22.30
C VAL A 397 -0.98 -2.39 21.74
N GLY A 398 -1.11 -3.54 21.07
CA GLY A 398 -2.37 -3.91 20.40
C GLY A 398 -2.49 -3.29 19.00
N GLN A 399 -3.54 -3.67 18.28
CA GLN A 399 -3.72 -3.25 16.90
C GLN A 399 -4.33 -1.83 16.83
N TYR A 400 -3.91 -1.06 15.82
CA TYR A 400 -4.18 0.37 15.66
C TYR A 400 -5.66 0.79 15.88
N ARG A 401 -6.63 -0.07 15.53
CA ARG A 401 -8.07 0.24 15.54
C ARG A 401 -8.91 -0.62 16.50
N THR A 402 -8.35 -1.51 17.32
CA THR A 402 -9.16 -2.43 18.14
C THR A 402 -10.04 -1.74 19.18
N ASP A 403 -9.66 -0.54 19.65
CA ASP A 403 -10.50 0.26 20.56
C ASP A 403 -11.88 0.57 19.95
N ALA A 404 -11.99 0.64 18.61
CA ALA A 404 -13.27 0.87 17.93
C ALA A 404 -14.29 -0.25 18.12
N LEU A 405 -13.87 -1.47 18.47
CA LEU A 405 -14.76 -2.58 18.82
C LEU A 405 -15.45 -2.38 20.17
N TYR A 406 -14.89 -1.55 21.05
CA TYR A 406 -15.45 -1.23 22.37
C TYR A 406 -16.44 -0.06 22.33
N SER A 407 -16.52 0.67 21.23
CA SER A 407 -17.47 1.76 21.06
C SER A 407 -18.93 1.28 21.08
N ASN A 408 -19.78 2.04 21.76
CA ASN A 408 -21.22 1.77 21.84
C ASN A 408 -21.97 2.41 20.67
N TYR A 409 -22.10 1.66 19.58
CA TYR A 409 -22.96 2.02 18.47
C TYR A 409 -24.37 1.43 18.68
N LYS A 410 -25.43 2.23 18.49
CA LYS A 410 -26.85 1.81 18.60
C LYS A 410 -27.31 0.81 17.51
N ASN A 411 -26.40 0.07 16.88
CA ASN A 411 -26.67 -0.81 15.74
C ASN A 411 -26.98 -2.26 16.15
N GLU A 412 -26.51 -2.69 17.32
CA GLU A 412 -26.76 -4.05 17.83
C GLU A 412 -28.26 -4.35 17.94
N LEU A 413 -28.99 -3.44 18.59
CA LEU A 413 -30.45 -3.53 18.75
C LEU A 413 -31.17 -3.66 17.40
N LYS A 414 -30.75 -2.88 16.39
CA LYS A 414 -31.34 -2.94 15.05
C LYS A 414 -31.11 -4.29 14.38
N LEU A 415 -29.92 -4.88 14.50
CA LEU A 415 -29.64 -6.21 13.94
C LEU A 415 -30.47 -7.30 14.64
N GLN A 416 -30.49 -7.29 15.97
CA GLN A 416 -31.25 -8.26 16.76
C GLN A 416 -32.76 -8.18 16.50
N GLU A 417 -33.31 -6.97 16.41
CA GLU A 417 -34.71 -6.75 16.01
C GLU A 417 -35.01 -7.32 14.62
N ARG A 418 -34.11 -7.10 13.65
CA ARG A 418 -34.24 -7.65 12.29
C ARG A 418 -34.19 -9.18 12.29
N MET A 419 -33.26 -9.77 13.05
CA MET A 419 -33.15 -11.23 13.17
C MET A 419 -34.42 -11.84 13.75
N ARG A 420 -34.90 -11.28 14.88
CA ARG A 420 -36.14 -11.73 15.54
C ARG A 420 -37.36 -11.61 14.63
N LYS A 421 -37.51 -10.48 13.94
CA LYS A 421 -38.65 -10.22 13.03
C LYS A 421 -38.73 -11.24 11.88
N ASN A 422 -37.58 -11.70 11.40
CA ASN A 422 -37.50 -12.61 10.24
C ASN A 422 -37.21 -14.07 10.61
N GLY A 423 -37.08 -14.40 11.90
CA GLY A 423 -36.84 -15.77 12.37
C GLY A 423 -35.41 -16.28 12.15
N TYR A 424 -34.43 -15.40 11.97
CA TYR A 424 -33.03 -15.80 11.82
C TYR A 424 -32.41 -16.12 13.19
N LYS A 425 -31.70 -17.25 13.28
CA LYS A 425 -30.98 -17.71 14.48
C LYS A 425 -29.58 -17.14 14.57
N PHE A 426 -28.93 -16.95 13.43
CA PHE A 426 -27.54 -16.51 13.36
C PHE A 426 -27.36 -15.34 12.40
N SER A 427 -26.24 -14.63 12.56
CA SER A 427 -25.82 -13.53 11.71
C SER A 427 -24.36 -13.71 11.28
N ILE A 428 -24.11 -13.50 10.00
CA ILE A 428 -22.79 -13.67 9.39
C ILE A 428 -22.43 -12.40 8.63
N LEU A 429 -21.27 -11.82 8.91
CA LEU A 429 -20.75 -10.67 8.17
C LEU A 429 -19.73 -11.14 7.14
N PHE A 430 -19.96 -10.81 5.87
CA PHE A 430 -19.00 -11.00 4.79
C PHE A 430 -18.24 -9.69 4.51
N LEU A 431 -16.91 -9.73 4.62
CA LEU A 431 -16.03 -8.61 4.30
C LEU A 431 -15.36 -8.86 2.94
N GLY A 432 -15.82 -8.14 1.91
CA GLY A 432 -15.31 -8.25 0.55
C GLY A 432 -14.26 -7.18 0.19
N TYR A 433 -13.49 -7.45 -0.87
CA TYR A 433 -12.63 -6.43 -1.49
C TYR A 433 -13.41 -5.59 -2.49
N HIS A 434 -12.94 -4.37 -2.73
CA HIS A 434 -13.31 -3.59 -3.92
C HIS A 434 -12.82 -4.27 -5.21
N THR A 435 -13.33 -3.83 -6.35
CA THR A 435 -12.84 -4.22 -7.68
C THR A 435 -12.67 -2.98 -8.55
N HIS A 436 -11.97 -3.12 -9.67
CA HIS A 436 -11.77 -2.04 -10.64
C HIS A 436 -13.07 -1.67 -11.35
N ASP A 437 -13.25 -0.39 -11.67
CA ASP A 437 -14.42 0.10 -12.40
C ASP A 437 -14.28 -0.06 -13.92
N SER A 438 -13.05 -0.16 -14.43
CA SER A 438 -12.77 -0.28 -15.86
C SER A 438 -12.33 -1.68 -16.26
N TRP A 439 -12.73 -2.06 -17.47
CA TRP A 439 -12.40 -3.36 -18.05
C TRP A 439 -10.89 -3.55 -18.23
N GLU A 440 -10.13 -2.52 -18.60
CA GLU A 440 -8.70 -2.70 -18.84
C GLU A 440 -7.89 -2.91 -17.56
N ASP A 441 -8.30 -2.30 -16.45
CA ASP A 441 -7.59 -2.43 -15.16
C ASP A 441 -7.93 -3.76 -14.48
N GLU A 442 -9.18 -4.23 -14.56
CA GLU A 442 -9.59 -5.51 -13.97
C GLU A 442 -8.86 -6.69 -14.61
N GLN A 443 -8.63 -6.65 -15.92
CA GLN A 443 -7.98 -7.72 -16.66
C GLN A 443 -6.55 -8.02 -16.19
N VAL A 444 -5.79 -7.00 -15.77
CA VAL A 444 -4.39 -7.13 -15.36
C VAL A 444 -4.20 -7.38 -13.86
N ASP A 445 -5.27 -7.31 -13.06
CA ASP A 445 -5.19 -7.44 -11.60
C ASP A 445 -5.47 -8.90 -11.18
N PRO A 446 -4.52 -9.58 -10.53
CA PRO A 446 -4.73 -10.97 -10.11
C PRO A 446 -5.80 -11.14 -9.00
N LEU A 447 -6.11 -10.10 -8.22
CA LEU A 447 -6.92 -10.22 -7.01
C LEU A 447 -8.17 -9.33 -7.03
N LEU A 448 -8.07 -8.11 -7.56
CA LEU A 448 -9.15 -7.10 -7.56
C LEU A 448 -9.92 -7.07 -8.89
N ASN A 449 -10.05 -8.22 -9.55
CA ASN A 449 -10.75 -8.37 -10.83
C ASN A 449 -12.22 -8.82 -10.67
N TRP A 450 -12.97 -8.69 -11.76
CA TRP A 450 -14.42 -8.95 -11.74
C TRP A 450 -14.76 -10.42 -11.49
N LYS A 451 -13.97 -11.36 -12.01
CA LYS A 451 -14.17 -12.80 -11.82
C LYS A 451 -13.93 -13.23 -10.37
N ALA A 452 -12.89 -12.73 -9.73
CA ALA A 452 -12.57 -13.01 -8.34
C ALA A 452 -13.60 -12.39 -7.37
N HIS A 453 -14.23 -11.29 -7.76
CA HIS A 453 -15.37 -10.71 -7.05
C HIS A 453 -16.63 -11.56 -7.25
N LEU A 454 -16.96 -11.92 -8.50
CA LEU A 454 -18.13 -12.74 -8.82
C LEU A 454 -18.09 -14.09 -8.10
N ALA A 455 -16.94 -14.79 -8.13
CA ALA A 455 -16.78 -16.07 -7.44
C ALA A 455 -17.08 -15.96 -5.93
N PHE A 456 -16.67 -14.86 -5.29
CA PHE A 456 -16.97 -14.62 -3.89
C PHE A 456 -18.47 -14.42 -3.64
N LEU A 457 -19.17 -13.68 -4.52
CA LEU A 457 -20.62 -13.49 -4.45
C LEU A 457 -21.39 -14.79 -4.72
N GLU A 458 -20.94 -15.60 -5.67
CA GLU A 458 -21.55 -16.90 -5.99
C GLU A 458 -21.44 -17.88 -4.82
N ASP A 459 -20.29 -17.93 -4.14
CA ASP A 459 -20.13 -18.73 -2.93
C ASP A 459 -21.03 -18.24 -1.79
N ILE A 460 -21.23 -16.93 -1.65
CA ILE A 460 -22.20 -16.36 -0.69
C ILE A 460 -23.63 -16.81 -1.04
N LEU A 461 -24.01 -16.78 -2.32
CA LEU A 461 -25.33 -17.28 -2.78
C LEU A 461 -25.52 -18.77 -2.53
N ARG A 462 -24.45 -19.57 -2.57
CA ARG A 462 -24.49 -20.99 -2.21
C ARG A 462 -24.62 -21.17 -0.70
N LEU A 463 -23.82 -20.43 0.08
CA LEU A 463 -23.88 -20.45 1.55
C LEU A 463 -25.24 -20.03 2.08
N SER A 464 -25.90 -19.03 1.48
CA SER A 464 -27.21 -18.55 1.96
C SER A 464 -28.30 -19.63 1.89
N LYS A 465 -28.20 -20.55 0.93
CA LYS A 465 -29.11 -21.70 0.79
C LYS A 465 -28.83 -22.77 1.85
N GLU A 466 -27.55 -23.03 2.11
CA GLU A 466 -27.08 -24.01 3.10
C GLU A 466 -27.24 -23.55 4.55
N LEU A 467 -27.27 -22.23 4.78
CA LEU A 467 -27.38 -21.56 6.07
C LEU A 467 -28.65 -20.70 6.10
N ASN A 468 -29.79 -21.32 5.76
CA ASN A 468 -31.08 -20.63 5.57
C ASN A 468 -31.69 -20.04 6.86
N ASP A 469 -31.21 -20.45 8.03
CA ASP A 469 -31.57 -19.91 9.35
C ASP A 469 -30.67 -18.74 9.76
N SER A 470 -29.77 -18.30 8.89
CA SER A 470 -28.81 -17.23 9.14
C SER A 470 -29.07 -16.03 8.23
N ILE A 471 -28.90 -14.81 8.74
CA ILE A 471 -28.82 -13.58 7.93
C ILE A 471 -27.37 -13.31 7.53
N LEU A 472 -27.14 -13.11 6.24
CA LEU A 472 -25.82 -12.84 5.65
C LEU A 472 -25.73 -11.37 5.26
N ILE A 473 -24.78 -10.64 5.85
CA ILE A 473 -24.59 -9.20 5.63
C ILE A 473 -23.31 -9.00 4.81
N LEU A 474 -23.42 -8.38 3.65
CA LEU A 474 -22.29 -8.12 2.75
C LEU A 474 -21.79 -6.69 2.98
N ARG A 475 -20.52 -6.55 3.33
CA ARG A 475 -19.89 -5.25 3.58
C ARG A 475 -18.62 -5.10 2.75
N TYR A 476 -18.55 -3.98 2.04
CA TYR A 476 -17.44 -3.61 1.17
C TYR A 476 -16.84 -2.26 1.58
N LYS A 477 -15.74 -1.84 0.93
CA LYS A 477 -15.16 -0.51 1.12
C LYS A 477 -16.00 0.60 0.47
N ASN A 478 -16.65 0.28 -0.65
CA ASN A 478 -17.59 1.10 -1.39
C ASN A 478 -18.57 0.18 -2.14
N LEU A 479 -19.56 0.76 -2.82
CA LEU A 479 -20.58 0.03 -3.58
C LEU A 479 -20.56 0.37 -5.08
N ASP A 480 -19.47 0.92 -5.60
CA ASP A 480 -19.40 1.34 -7.01
C ASP A 480 -19.57 0.16 -7.98
N TRP A 481 -19.14 -1.04 -7.56
CA TRP A 481 -19.33 -2.28 -8.30
C TRP A 481 -20.81 -2.63 -8.58
N LEU A 482 -21.77 -2.15 -7.78
CA LEU A 482 -23.20 -2.34 -8.05
C LEU A 482 -23.66 -1.67 -9.34
N LYS A 483 -22.92 -0.65 -9.81
CA LYS A 483 -23.23 0.08 -11.05
C LYS A 483 -22.71 -0.63 -12.29
N LEU A 484 -21.85 -1.63 -12.14
CA LEU A 484 -21.23 -2.33 -13.26
C LEU A 484 -22.19 -3.38 -13.83
N HIS A 485 -22.47 -3.30 -15.13
CA HIS A 485 -23.34 -4.25 -15.83
C HIS A 485 -22.91 -5.71 -15.64
N PHE A 486 -21.60 -5.96 -15.52
CA PHE A 486 -21.06 -7.29 -15.27
C PHE A 486 -21.69 -8.00 -14.06
N PHE A 487 -22.05 -7.25 -13.02
CA PHE A 487 -22.64 -7.82 -11.79
C PHE A 487 -24.18 -7.77 -11.77
N SER A 488 -24.84 -7.27 -12.81
CA SER A 488 -26.31 -7.07 -12.81
C SER A 488 -27.09 -8.35 -12.50
N GLU A 489 -26.68 -9.48 -13.08
CA GLU A 489 -27.33 -10.77 -12.85
C GLU A 489 -27.16 -11.26 -11.41
N VAL A 490 -25.93 -11.23 -10.88
CA VAL A 490 -25.66 -11.70 -9.51
C VAL A 490 -26.30 -10.77 -8.47
N VAL A 491 -26.35 -9.46 -8.73
CA VAL A 491 -27.04 -8.48 -7.87
C VAL A 491 -28.54 -8.74 -7.87
N SER A 492 -29.15 -9.03 -9.02
CA SER A 492 -30.56 -9.42 -9.10
C SER A 492 -30.85 -10.67 -8.25
N LYS A 493 -29.99 -11.69 -8.36
CA LYS A 493 -30.07 -12.90 -7.52
C LYS A 493 -29.98 -12.55 -6.03
N ILE A 494 -28.98 -11.76 -5.62
CA ILE A 494 -28.82 -11.32 -4.22
C ILE A 494 -30.07 -10.62 -3.71
N ASN A 495 -30.61 -9.66 -4.47
CA ASN A 495 -31.80 -8.88 -4.07
C ASN A 495 -33.08 -9.73 -3.96
N SER A 496 -33.13 -10.88 -4.64
CA SER A 496 -34.26 -11.82 -4.54
C SER A 496 -34.18 -12.78 -3.35
N ILE A 497 -33.01 -12.89 -2.70
CA ILE A 497 -32.80 -13.79 -1.56
C ILE A 497 -33.04 -13.03 -0.25
N LYS A 498 -34.01 -13.50 0.52
CA LYS A 498 -34.44 -12.82 1.76
C LYS A 498 -33.37 -12.75 2.84
N ASN A 499 -32.51 -13.76 2.94
CA ASN A 499 -31.51 -13.86 4.00
C ASN A 499 -30.14 -13.27 3.62
N ILE A 500 -30.06 -12.45 2.57
CA ILE A 500 -28.86 -11.70 2.21
C ILE A 500 -29.17 -10.19 2.24
N GLU A 501 -28.28 -9.39 2.81
CA GLU A 501 -28.38 -7.93 2.86
C GLU A 501 -27.05 -7.30 2.38
N ILE A 502 -27.11 -6.31 1.50
CA ILE A 502 -25.94 -5.49 1.16
C ILE A 502 -25.92 -4.25 2.06
N SER A 503 -24.88 -4.11 2.86
CA SER A 503 -24.72 -2.99 3.79
C SER A 503 -24.27 -1.72 3.08
N SER A 504 -25.13 -0.69 3.08
CA SER A 504 -24.92 0.60 2.40
C SER A 504 -24.66 1.81 3.30
N GLU A 505 -24.56 1.61 4.62
CA GLU A 505 -24.33 2.71 5.56
C GLU A 505 -22.84 3.12 5.59
N TYR A 506 -22.51 4.27 5.00
CA TYR A 506 -21.15 4.85 5.01
C TYR A 506 -21.10 6.25 5.62
N SER A 507 -22.22 6.76 6.16
CA SER A 507 -22.25 8.05 6.84
C SER A 507 -21.72 7.98 8.28
N ILE A 508 -21.70 6.78 8.86
CA ILE A 508 -21.27 6.53 10.23
C ILE A 508 -19.82 6.02 10.24
N PRO A 509 -18.85 6.76 10.83
CA PRO A 509 -17.49 6.27 11.03
C PRO A 509 -17.45 4.97 11.81
N PHE A 510 -16.56 4.06 11.41
CA PHE A 510 -16.36 2.74 12.01
C PHE A 510 -17.62 1.83 11.98
N PHE A 511 -18.59 2.09 11.10
CA PHE A 511 -19.79 1.23 11.00
C PHE A 511 -19.45 -0.26 10.77
N SER A 512 -18.42 -0.57 9.99
CA SER A 512 -17.96 -1.95 9.77
C SER A 512 -17.52 -2.65 11.06
N TYR A 513 -16.92 -1.92 12.03
CA TYR A 513 -16.54 -2.45 13.35
C TYR A 513 -17.76 -2.75 14.19
N SER A 514 -18.70 -1.80 14.17
CA SER A 514 -20.00 -1.98 14.83
C SER A 514 -20.72 -3.22 14.31
N LEU A 515 -20.70 -3.49 13.01
CA LEU A 515 -21.28 -4.72 12.48
C LEU A 515 -20.50 -5.94 12.95
N ALA A 516 -19.18 -5.93 12.77
CA ALA A 516 -18.33 -7.10 13.05
C ALA A 516 -18.38 -7.55 14.51
N LYS A 517 -18.50 -6.62 15.49
CA LYS A 517 -18.64 -7.01 16.90
C LYS A 517 -19.96 -7.71 17.22
N ASN A 518 -21.01 -7.40 16.46
CA ASN A 518 -22.40 -7.76 16.78
C ASN A 518 -22.92 -8.98 16.02
N VAL A 519 -22.10 -9.58 15.15
CA VAL A 519 -22.44 -10.83 14.46
C VAL A 519 -21.89 -12.06 15.19
N ASP A 520 -22.39 -13.24 14.80
CA ASP A 520 -21.96 -14.54 15.32
C ASP A 520 -20.67 -15.03 14.65
N LEU A 521 -20.48 -14.70 13.37
CA LEU A 521 -19.34 -15.08 12.56
C LEU A 521 -18.97 -13.97 11.57
N VAL A 522 -17.68 -13.70 11.41
CA VAL A 522 -17.14 -12.90 10.30
C VAL A 522 -16.46 -13.83 9.29
N ILE A 523 -16.81 -13.69 8.01
CA ILE A 523 -16.11 -14.31 6.88
C ILE A 523 -15.47 -13.20 6.06
N ALA A 524 -14.15 -13.19 5.93
CA ALA A 524 -13.45 -12.09 5.31
C ALA A 524 -12.52 -12.56 4.20
N LYS A 525 -12.51 -11.87 3.05
CA LYS A 525 -11.23 -11.77 2.33
C LYS A 525 -10.24 -11.09 3.29
N HIS A 526 -8.96 -11.48 3.27
CA HIS A 526 -8.00 -11.01 4.28
C HIS A 526 -7.94 -9.48 4.39
N THR A 527 -8.41 -8.92 5.51
CA THR A 527 -8.43 -7.48 5.78
C THR A 527 -7.98 -7.23 7.20
N SER A 528 -7.42 -6.03 7.47
CA SER A 528 -7.04 -5.63 8.83
C SER A 528 -8.20 -5.73 9.82
N LEU A 529 -9.44 -5.47 9.39
CA LEU A 529 -10.62 -5.64 10.25
C LEU A 529 -10.83 -7.10 10.65
N GLY A 530 -10.54 -8.06 9.78
CA GLY A 530 -10.59 -9.49 10.11
C GLY A 530 -9.61 -9.85 11.23
N ASP A 531 -8.35 -9.41 11.14
CA ASP A 531 -7.34 -9.63 12.19
C ASP A 531 -7.72 -8.94 13.51
N GLU A 532 -8.27 -7.73 13.45
CA GLU A 532 -8.69 -6.98 14.64
C GLU A 532 -9.88 -7.63 15.34
N VAL A 533 -10.86 -8.13 14.59
CA VAL A 533 -12.01 -8.86 15.14
C VAL A 533 -11.58 -10.21 15.72
N LEU A 534 -10.64 -10.90 15.06
CA LEU A 534 -10.05 -12.12 15.59
C LEU A 534 -9.32 -11.86 16.91
N SER A 535 -8.56 -10.76 17.00
CA SER A 535 -7.87 -10.35 18.24
C SER A 535 -8.82 -10.02 19.38
N PHE A 536 -10.02 -9.53 19.07
CA PHE A 536 -11.09 -9.30 20.03
C PHE A 536 -11.78 -10.59 20.51
N GLY A 537 -11.41 -11.75 19.95
CA GLY A 537 -11.93 -13.06 20.34
C GLY A 537 -13.23 -13.47 19.64
N LYS A 538 -13.63 -12.73 18.60
CA LYS A 538 -14.79 -13.10 17.76
C LYS A 538 -14.37 -14.14 16.71
N PRO A 539 -15.23 -15.13 16.40
CA PRO A 539 -14.95 -16.08 15.33
C PRO A 539 -14.79 -15.39 13.97
N VAL A 540 -13.66 -15.65 13.31
CA VAL A 540 -13.34 -15.18 11.96
C VAL A 540 -12.89 -16.36 11.11
N LEU A 541 -13.43 -16.47 9.90
CA LEU A 541 -12.89 -17.31 8.83
C LEU A 541 -12.36 -16.42 7.71
N PHE A 542 -11.17 -16.71 7.22
CA PHE A 542 -10.59 -16.06 6.06
C PHE A 542 -10.90 -16.86 4.79
N TYR A 543 -11.53 -16.20 3.83
CA TYR A 543 -11.76 -16.69 2.48
C TYR A 543 -10.45 -16.58 1.68
N ASP A 544 -9.67 -17.65 1.64
CA ASP A 544 -8.29 -17.67 1.13
C ASP A 544 -8.16 -18.34 -0.26
N PHE A 545 -9.12 -18.07 -1.13
CA PHE A 545 -9.12 -18.54 -2.51
C PHE A 545 -9.86 -17.56 -3.44
N THR A 546 -9.69 -17.75 -4.75
CA THR A 546 -10.43 -17.09 -5.83
C THR A 546 -10.82 -18.15 -6.86
N HIS A 547 -11.37 -17.73 -8.01
CA HIS A 547 -11.66 -18.63 -9.13
C HIS A 547 -10.43 -19.34 -9.71
N ASN A 548 -9.23 -18.77 -9.52
CA ASN A 548 -7.99 -19.28 -10.11
C ASN A 548 -6.79 -19.34 -9.15
N SER A 549 -6.99 -19.07 -7.85
CA SER A 549 -5.94 -19.18 -6.85
C SER A 549 -6.48 -19.79 -5.57
N LYS A 550 -5.65 -20.57 -4.89
CA LYS A 550 -5.83 -21.04 -3.52
C LYS A 550 -4.54 -20.61 -2.82
N THR A 551 -4.61 -20.10 -1.59
CA THR A 551 -3.47 -19.53 -0.83
C THR A 551 -3.05 -18.10 -1.19
N ILE A 552 -4.00 -17.17 -1.10
CA ILE A 552 -3.74 -15.72 -1.25
C ILE A 552 -2.90 -15.22 -0.07
N ILE A 553 -3.34 -15.50 1.15
CA ILE A 553 -2.67 -15.12 2.40
C ILE A 553 -1.85 -16.27 2.99
N ALA A 554 -2.29 -17.53 2.88
CA ALA A 554 -1.61 -18.65 3.54
C ALA A 554 -0.13 -18.79 3.14
N ASP A 555 0.23 -18.42 1.91
CA ASP A 555 1.62 -18.43 1.42
C ASP A 555 2.49 -17.34 2.05
N THR A 556 1.87 -16.27 2.55
CA THR A 556 2.55 -15.21 3.31
C THR A 556 2.55 -15.54 4.80
N TYR A 557 1.38 -15.89 5.33
CA TYR A 557 1.16 -16.14 6.74
C TYR A 557 0.03 -17.15 6.94
N GLY A 558 0.40 -18.35 7.38
CA GLY A 558 -0.53 -19.49 7.51
C GLY A 558 -1.31 -19.55 8.83
N TYR A 559 -1.28 -18.51 9.68
CA TYR A 559 -1.92 -18.50 11.01
C TYR A 559 -1.63 -19.77 11.83
N HIS A 560 -0.36 -20.16 11.89
CA HIS A 560 0.13 -21.40 12.52
C HIS A 560 -0.60 -22.70 12.09
N GLY A 561 -1.12 -22.74 10.86
CA GLY A 561 -1.82 -23.90 10.31
C GLY A 561 -3.28 -24.01 10.77
N SER A 562 -3.84 -22.96 11.37
CA SER A 562 -5.21 -22.96 11.89
C SER A 562 -6.27 -23.14 10.81
N GLU A 563 -7.38 -23.76 11.21
CA GLU A 563 -8.61 -23.92 10.43
C GLU A 563 -9.29 -22.60 10.08
N ILE A 564 -8.87 -21.45 10.61
CA ILE A 564 -9.47 -20.17 10.22
C ILE A 564 -9.24 -19.81 8.74
N LEU A 565 -8.23 -20.38 8.08
CA LEU A 565 -7.97 -20.16 6.65
C LEU A 565 -8.71 -21.19 5.77
N CYS A 566 -9.77 -20.78 5.10
CA CYS A 566 -10.55 -21.64 4.19
C CYS A 566 -9.95 -21.58 2.79
N LYS A 567 -9.54 -22.73 2.22
CA LYS A 567 -8.89 -22.82 0.90
C LYS A 567 -9.82 -23.24 -0.24
N ASN A 568 -11.09 -23.53 0.08
CA ASN A 568 -12.15 -23.88 -0.85
C ASN A 568 -13.53 -23.72 -0.18
N TYR A 569 -14.58 -23.86 -0.98
CA TYR A 569 -15.97 -23.72 -0.52
C TYR A 569 -16.35 -24.76 0.55
N GLU A 570 -15.88 -26.00 0.46
CA GLU A 570 -16.31 -27.05 1.40
C GLU A 570 -15.72 -26.84 2.80
N GLU A 571 -14.47 -26.40 2.88
CA GLU A 571 -13.88 -25.93 4.13
C GLU A 571 -14.66 -24.76 4.71
N LEU A 572 -15.00 -23.77 3.88
CA LEU A 572 -15.77 -22.60 4.30
C LEU A 572 -17.13 -22.98 4.87
N LEU A 573 -17.89 -23.81 4.16
CA LEU A 573 -19.21 -24.28 4.57
C LEU A 573 -19.14 -25.11 5.86
N THR A 574 -18.23 -26.08 5.90
CA THR A 574 -18.07 -26.99 7.03
C THR A 574 -17.71 -26.21 8.29
N ARG A 575 -16.70 -25.35 8.21
CA ARG A 575 -16.23 -24.56 9.37
C ARG A 575 -17.26 -23.52 9.81
N SER A 576 -17.98 -22.90 8.88
CA SER A 576 -19.11 -22.02 9.20
C SER A 576 -20.17 -22.77 10.01
N LYS A 577 -20.61 -23.95 9.56
CA LYS A 577 -21.60 -24.78 10.28
C LYS A 577 -21.11 -25.14 11.69
N ARG A 578 -19.84 -25.50 11.85
CA ARG A 578 -19.24 -25.86 13.16
C ARG A 578 -19.21 -24.68 14.13
N ILE A 579 -18.82 -23.49 13.66
CA ILE A 579 -18.81 -22.27 14.47
C ILE A 579 -20.22 -21.87 14.89
N LEU A 580 -21.19 -21.84 13.96
CA LEU A 580 -22.57 -21.44 14.26
C LEU A 580 -23.25 -22.42 15.23
N LYS A 581 -22.92 -23.72 15.15
CA LYS A 581 -23.35 -24.74 16.12
C LYS A 581 -22.61 -24.67 17.46
N LYS A 582 -21.67 -23.73 17.62
CA LYS A 582 -20.83 -23.54 18.82
C LYS A 582 -20.05 -24.80 19.20
N GLU A 583 -19.51 -25.50 18.20
CA GLU A 583 -18.64 -26.64 18.44
C GLU A 583 -17.38 -26.22 19.23
N ARG A 584 -17.13 -26.87 20.36
CA ARG A 584 -16.11 -26.44 21.33
C ARG A 584 -14.69 -26.48 20.76
N THR A 585 -14.39 -27.45 19.90
CA THR A 585 -13.04 -27.67 19.33
C THR A 585 -12.59 -26.49 18.48
N ILE A 586 -13.37 -26.09 17.48
CA ILE A 586 -13.05 -24.96 16.60
C ILE A 586 -13.04 -23.62 17.34
N LEU A 587 -13.96 -23.42 18.30
CA LEU A 587 -13.96 -22.20 19.12
C LEU A 587 -12.74 -22.13 20.05
N SER A 588 -12.31 -23.27 20.60
CA SER A 588 -11.09 -23.35 21.41
C SER A 588 -9.84 -23.09 20.57
N GLU A 589 -9.81 -23.61 19.34
CA GLU A 589 -8.71 -23.35 18.40
C GLU A 589 -8.63 -21.86 18.06
N ILE A 590 -9.76 -21.23 17.69
CA ILE A 590 -9.86 -19.79 17.39
C ILE A 590 -9.35 -18.94 18.58
N LYS A 591 -9.75 -19.30 19.81
CA LYS A 591 -9.27 -18.62 21.01
C LYS A 591 -7.77 -18.82 21.22
N THR A 592 -7.27 -20.03 20.99
CA THR A 592 -5.85 -20.36 21.14
C THR A 592 -4.99 -19.58 20.16
N ILE A 593 -5.36 -19.57 18.87
CA ILE A 593 -4.65 -18.80 17.85
C ILE A 593 -4.75 -17.30 18.14
N SER A 594 -5.93 -16.79 18.51
CA SER A 594 -6.08 -15.37 18.87
C SER A 594 -5.15 -14.97 20.01
N ASN A 595 -5.11 -15.74 21.10
CA ASN A 595 -4.21 -15.48 22.22
C ASN A 595 -2.73 -15.57 21.83
N GLN A 596 -2.37 -16.54 20.99
CA GLN A 596 -1.00 -16.69 20.50
C GLN A 596 -0.56 -15.49 19.66
N LEU A 597 -1.43 -15.00 18.78
CA LEU A 597 -1.10 -13.92 17.84
C LEU A 597 -1.16 -12.53 18.46
N TYR A 598 -2.15 -12.30 19.31
CA TYR A 598 -2.51 -10.96 19.76
C TYR A 598 -2.33 -10.76 21.26
N GLY A 599 -2.24 -11.84 22.05
CA GLY A 599 -2.23 -11.77 23.50
C GLY A 599 -3.48 -11.07 24.04
N ASN A 600 -3.33 -10.39 25.18
CA ASN A 600 -4.42 -9.67 25.84
C ASN A 600 -4.46 -8.17 25.47
N TYR A 601 -3.97 -7.81 24.29
CA TYR A 601 -3.82 -6.40 23.88
C TYR A 601 -5.01 -5.82 23.13
N ALA A 602 -6.04 -6.62 22.82
CA ALA A 602 -7.30 -6.13 22.26
C ALA A 602 -8.31 -5.84 23.38
N ASP A 603 -7.93 -4.99 24.34
CA ASP A 603 -8.65 -4.73 25.60
C ASP A 603 -9.36 -3.36 25.65
N GLY A 604 -9.33 -2.62 24.54
CA GLY A 604 -9.90 -1.27 24.45
C GLY A 604 -9.00 -0.16 25.01
N ASN A 605 -7.74 -0.47 25.34
CA ASN A 605 -6.78 0.48 25.90
C ASN A 605 -5.58 0.74 24.98
N VAL A 606 -5.68 0.49 23.67
CA VAL A 606 -4.57 0.72 22.73
C VAL A 606 -4.16 2.18 22.74
N LYS A 607 -5.14 3.09 22.58
CA LYS A 607 -4.89 4.53 22.58
C LYS A 607 -4.22 5.01 23.86
N SER A 608 -4.69 4.54 25.01
CA SER A 608 -4.13 4.89 26.31
C SER A 608 -2.67 4.44 26.44
N ARG A 609 -2.33 3.23 25.99
CA ARG A 609 -0.96 2.71 25.97
C ARG A 609 -0.06 3.51 25.02
N VAL A 610 -0.55 3.83 23.82
CA VAL A 610 0.16 4.69 22.85
C VAL A 610 0.45 6.06 23.46
N HIS A 611 -0.55 6.69 24.10
CA HIS A 611 -0.40 8.00 24.74
C HIS A 611 0.60 7.96 25.90
N SER A 612 0.59 6.89 26.71
CA SER A 612 1.59 6.69 27.77
C SER A 612 3.00 6.68 27.20
N VAL A 613 3.26 5.86 26.18
CA VAL A 613 4.59 5.76 25.57
C VAL A 613 5.06 7.10 25.00
N ILE A 614 4.15 7.85 24.34
CA ILE A 614 4.50 9.17 23.81
C ILE A 614 4.91 10.14 24.94
N LYS A 615 4.18 10.14 26.06
CA LYS A 615 4.54 10.97 27.22
C LYS A 615 5.88 10.57 27.81
N ASP A 616 6.11 9.28 27.96
CA ASP A 616 7.36 8.75 28.52
C ASP A 616 8.54 9.26 27.70
N ILE A 617 8.48 9.12 26.37
CA ILE A 617 9.51 9.62 25.43
C ILE A 617 9.73 11.13 25.59
N LEU A 618 8.65 11.92 25.66
CA LEU A 618 8.74 13.38 25.80
C LEU A 618 9.28 13.80 27.18
N SER A 619 9.11 12.99 28.22
CA SER A 619 9.51 13.27 29.60
C SER A 619 10.98 12.93 29.90
N THR A 620 11.51 11.86 29.31
CA THR A 620 12.89 11.38 29.51
C THR A 620 13.98 12.38 29.11
N GLU A 621 13.64 13.46 28.39
CA GLU A 621 14.58 14.50 27.97
C GLU A 621 14.56 15.77 28.85
N SER A 622 14.08 15.67 30.10
CA SER A 622 14.33 16.69 31.13
C SER A 622 15.66 16.51 31.87
N PHE A 623 16.42 15.46 31.53
CA PHE A 623 17.75 15.15 32.07
C PHE A 623 18.70 14.66 30.96
N THR A 624 19.12 15.53 30.05
CA THR A 624 20.37 15.39 29.28
C THR A 624 20.92 16.75 28.91
#